data_AF-A0A8S9BIH2-F1
#
_entry.id   AF-A0A8S9BIH2-F1
#
_cell.length_a   1.000
_cell.length_b   1.000
_cell.length_c   1.000
_cell.angle_alpha   90.00
_cell.angle_beta   90.00
_cell.angle_gamma   90.00
#
_symmetry.space_group_name_H-M   'P 1'
#
loop_
_entity.id
_entity.type
_entity.pdbx_description
1 polymer ?
#
loop_
_entity_poly.entity_id
_entity_poly.type
_entity_poly.pdbx_seq_one_letter_code
_entity_poly.pdbx_strand_id
1 'polypeptide(L)'
;MGPAQDLFGQLWKEYALSDSRYLTSDPFVLCMETVTAFTWGPLCFILAPLILTSHPLRHPIQIIVCVGQIYGLILYYATSMFDHFYTGVTYSRPEFLYFWVYYFFMNFIWMIFPGMLLVSSVRRIAKAFSALEKLEEGKMKGMNGSGKATNGHAKKDI
;
A
#
# COMPACT_ATOMS: atom_id res chain seq x y z
N MET A 1 -22.47 -25.23 7.78
CA MET A 1 -21.76 -24.17 8.54
C MET A 1 -20.47 -24.74 9.08
N GLY A 2 -19.42 -23.93 9.22
CA GLY A 2 -18.17 -24.36 9.87
C GLY A 2 -18.35 -24.64 11.38
N PRO A 3 -17.51 -25.51 11.98
CA PRO A 3 -17.69 -25.96 13.37
C PRO A 3 -17.31 -24.91 14.42
N ALA A 4 -16.49 -23.92 14.08
CA ALA A 4 -16.01 -22.87 14.98
C ALA A 4 -17.17 -22.03 15.55
N GLN A 5 -17.31 -21.97 16.88
CA GLN A 5 -18.36 -21.20 17.57
C GLN A 5 -17.83 -20.02 18.41
N ASP A 6 -16.51 -19.84 18.45
CA ASP A 6 -15.83 -18.71 19.08
C ASP A 6 -16.15 -17.39 18.36
N LEU A 7 -15.75 -16.26 18.96
CA LEU A 7 -16.04 -14.91 18.44
C LEU A 7 -15.53 -14.70 17.00
N PHE A 8 -14.34 -15.19 16.65
CA PHE A 8 -13.80 -15.04 15.29
C PHE A 8 -14.48 -16.02 14.33
N GLY A 9 -14.80 -17.23 14.78
CA GLY A 9 -15.64 -18.19 14.05
C GLY A 9 -17.02 -17.63 13.70
N GLN A 10 -17.69 -16.93 14.62
CA GLN A 10 -18.97 -16.25 14.33
C GLN A 10 -18.77 -15.06 13.39
N LEU A 11 -17.75 -14.21 13.62
CA LEU A 11 -17.46 -13.05 12.78
C LEU A 11 -17.22 -13.43 11.31
N TRP A 12 -16.42 -14.47 11.05
CA TRP A 12 -16.20 -14.96 9.68
C TRP A 12 -17.45 -15.61 9.07
N LYS A 13 -18.31 -16.26 9.87
CA LYS A 13 -19.60 -16.79 9.38
C LYS A 13 -20.57 -15.68 8.96
N GLU A 14 -20.65 -14.58 9.71
CA GLU A 14 -21.48 -13.42 9.36
C GLU A 14 -20.92 -12.69 8.14
N TYR A 15 -19.60 -12.45 8.09
CA TYR A 15 -18.95 -11.82 6.95
C TYR A 15 -19.06 -12.66 5.67
N ALA A 16 -19.04 -14.00 5.78
CA ALA A 16 -19.27 -14.92 4.65
C ALA A 16 -20.70 -14.88 4.07
N LEU A 17 -21.64 -14.14 4.67
CA LEU A 17 -22.91 -13.80 4.03
C LEU A 17 -22.74 -12.70 2.97
N SER A 18 -21.69 -11.89 3.07
CA SER A 18 -21.28 -10.90 2.05
C SER A 18 -20.36 -11.47 0.98
N ASP A 19 -19.58 -12.51 1.31
CA ASP A 19 -18.78 -13.26 0.34
C ASP A 19 -18.57 -14.71 0.82
N SER A 20 -19.34 -15.63 0.25
CA SER A 20 -19.29 -17.05 0.61
C SER A 20 -17.96 -17.74 0.33
N ARG A 21 -17.05 -17.12 -0.45
CA ARG A 21 -15.69 -17.64 -0.71
C ARG A 21 -14.87 -17.87 0.55
N TYR A 22 -15.10 -17.07 1.59
CA TYR A 22 -14.48 -17.24 2.91
C TYR A 22 -14.96 -18.48 3.66
N LEU A 23 -16.13 -19.04 3.32
CA LEU A 23 -16.66 -20.27 3.90
C LEU A 23 -16.38 -21.51 3.04
N THR A 24 -16.19 -21.35 1.73
CA THR A 24 -15.84 -22.44 0.79
C THR A 24 -14.34 -22.62 0.59
N SER A 25 -13.50 -21.79 1.25
CA SER A 25 -12.04 -21.78 1.08
C SER A 25 -11.60 -21.62 -0.37
N ASP A 26 -12.13 -20.60 -1.05
CA ASP A 26 -11.71 -20.25 -2.42
C ASP A 26 -10.18 -20.12 -2.53
N PRO A 27 -9.52 -20.74 -3.52
CA PRO A 27 -8.06 -20.72 -3.62
C PRO A 27 -7.45 -19.32 -3.75
N PHE A 28 -8.11 -18.39 -4.47
CA PHE A 28 -7.59 -17.03 -4.60
C PHE A 28 -7.71 -16.28 -3.27
N VAL A 29 -8.90 -16.24 -2.67
CA VAL A 29 -9.14 -15.55 -1.39
C VAL A 29 -8.24 -16.13 -0.29
N LEU A 30 -8.12 -17.46 -0.20
CA LEU A 30 -7.27 -18.12 0.81
C LEU A 30 -5.78 -17.73 0.64
N CYS A 31 -5.25 -17.73 -0.58
CA CYS A 31 -3.87 -17.32 -0.83
C CYS A 31 -3.66 -15.81 -0.58
N MET A 32 -4.60 -14.96 -1.00
CA MET A 32 -4.55 -13.51 -0.81
C MET A 32 -4.56 -13.14 0.69
N GLU A 33 -5.49 -13.70 1.45
CA GLU A 33 -5.60 -13.48 2.90
C GLU A 33 -4.39 -14.05 3.66
N THR A 34 -3.82 -15.17 3.22
CA THR A 34 -2.58 -15.70 3.80
C THR A 34 -1.43 -14.71 3.64
N VAL A 35 -1.26 -14.09 2.45
CA VAL A 35 -0.26 -13.04 2.24
C VAL A 35 -0.57 -11.81 3.09
N THR A 36 -1.83 -11.41 3.21
CA THR A 36 -2.26 -10.28 4.06
C THR A 36 -1.95 -10.51 5.53
N ALA A 37 -2.28 -11.69 6.07
CA ALA A 37 -2.07 -12.06 7.46
C ALA A 37 -0.58 -12.18 7.83
N PHE A 38 0.22 -12.84 6.99
CA PHE A 38 1.63 -13.11 7.28
C PHE A 38 2.63 -12.08 6.74
N THR A 39 2.22 -11.20 5.82
CA THR A 39 3.11 -10.16 5.23
C THR A 39 2.64 -8.75 5.57
N TRP A 40 1.40 -8.38 5.18
CA TRP A 40 0.92 -7.00 5.36
C TRP A 40 0.67 -6.67 6.83
N GLY A 41 0.10 -7.59 7.61
CA GLY A 41 -0.10 -7.43 9.06
C GLY A 41 1.19 -7.11 9.81
N PRO A 42 2.22 -7.99 9.79
CA PRO A 42 3.52 -7.72 10.41
C PRO A 42 4.20 -6.44 9.90
N LEU A 43 4.12 -6.15 8.60
CA LEU A 43 4.68 -4.90 8.06
C LEU A 43 3.94 -3.65 8.56
N CYS A 44 2.62 -3.71 8.83
CA CYS A 44 1.89 -2.63 9.49
C CYS A 44 2.38 -2.39 10.92
N PHE A 45 2.62 -3.46 11.71
CA PHE A 45 3.19 -3.34 13.05
C PHE A 45 4.61 -2.77 13.04
N ILE A 46 5.44 -3.10 12.04
CA ILE A 46 6.76 -2.52 11.83
C ILE A 46 6.67 -1.05 11.36
N LEU A 47 5.69 -0.72 10.52
CA LEU A 47 5.52 0.62 9.96
C LEU A 47 5.10 1.66 11.02
N ALA A 48 4.31 1.26 12.03
CA ALA A 48 3.86 2.17 13.09
C ALA A 48 5.02 2.91 13.82
N PRO A 49 6.04 2.23 14.40
CA PRO A 49 7.18 2.93 15.01
C PRO A 49 8.05 3.68 13.98
N LEU A 50 8.12 3.25 12.72
CA LEU A 50 8.81 3.98 11.65
C LEU A 50 8.10 5.29 11.27
N ILE A 51 6.77 5.35 11.40
CA ILE A 51 5.99 6.60 11.30
C ILE A 51 6.32 7.52 12.46
N LEU A 52 6.29 7.02 13.70
CA LEU A 52 6.52 7.82 14.92
C LEU A 52 7.95 8.40 14.98
N THR A 53 8.96 7.60 14.61
CA THR A 53 10.37 8.01 14.56
C THR A 53 10.75 8.79 13.29
N SER A 54 9.83 8.96 12.34
CA SER A 54 10.10 9.53 11.01
C SER A 54 11.28 8.88 10.27
N HIS A 55 11.47 7.57 10.46
CA HIS A 55 12.61 6.83 9.94
C HIS A 55 12.63 6.80 8.39
N PRO A 56 13.80 6.88 7.73
CA PRO A 56 13.88 6.92 6.25
C PRO A 56 13.15 5.77 5.54
N LEU A 57 13.21 4.55 6.10
CA LEU A 57 12.54 3.37 5.54
C LEU A 57 11.01 3.39 5.65
N ARG A 58 10.41 4.35 6.40
CA ARG A 58 8.96 4.53 6.50
C ARG A 58 8.32 4.60 5.12
N HIS A 59 8.81 5.47 4.23
CA HIS A 59 8.13 5.71 2.96
C HIS A 59 8.22 4.53 1.98
N PRO A 60 9.38 3.86 1.80
CA PRO A 60 9.47 2.60 1.05
C PRO A 60 8.53 1.50 1.59
N ILE A 61 8.54 1.24 2.90
CA ILE A 61 7.69 0.19 3.51
C ILE A 61 6.20 0.55 3.40
N GLN A 62 5.84 1.80 3.64
CA GLN A 62 4.47 2.31 3.45
C GLN A 62 4.01 2.13 1.99
N ILE A 63 4.87 2.35 1.00
CA ILE A 63 4.54 2.12 -0.42
C ILE A 63 4.30 0.64 -0.69
N ILE A 64 5.20 -0.25 -0.26
CA ILE A 64 5.08 -1.71 -0.47
C ILE A 64 3.74 -2.23 0.10
N VAL A 65 3.43 -1.90 1.35
CA VAL A 65 2.18 -2.32 2.00
C VAL A 65 0.96 -1.73 1.30
N CYS A 66 0.98 -0.45 0.93
CA CYS A 66 -0.18 0.18 0.29
C CYS A 66 -0.45 -0.39 -1.11
N VAL A 67 0.60 -0.67 -1.90
CA VAL A 67 0.47 -1.32 -3.21
C VAL A 67 -0.06 -2.75 -3.04
N GLY A 68 0.46 -3.52 -2.06
CA GLY A 68 -0.01 -4.87 -1.76
C GLY A 68 -1.51 -4.93 -1.42
N GLN A 69 -1.97 -4.02 -0.55
CA GLN A 69 -3.39 -3.91 -0.17
C GLN A 69 -4.29 -3.53 -1.36
N ILE A 70 -3.91 -2.51 -2.14
CA ILE A 70 -4.66 -2.07 -3.32
C ILE A 70 -4.73 -3.17 -4.38
N TYR A 71 -3.62 -3.87 -4.63
CA TYR A 71 -3.55 -4.94 -5.62
C TYR A 71 -4.39 -6.16 -5.22
N GLY A 72 -4.28 -6.60 -3.96
CA GLY A 72 -5.12 -7.69 -3.42
C GLY A 72 -6.61 -7.36 -3.52
N LEU A 73 -7.00 -6.13 -3.18
CA LEU A 73 -8.37 -5.65 -3.28
C LEU A 73 -8.90 -5.58 -4.73
N ILE A 74 -8.09 -5.13 -5.69
CA ILE A 74 -8.46 -5.11 -7.11
C ILE A 74 -8.73 -6.54 -7.59
N LEU A 75 -7.86 -7.50 -7.26
CA LEU A 75 -8.06 -8.91 -7.64
C LEU A 75 -9.25 -9.55 -6.90
N TYR A 76 -9.50 -9.18 -5.64
CA TYR A 76 -10.64 -9.65 -4.85
C TYR A 76 -12.00 -9.28 -5.46
N TYR A 77 -12.12 -8.05 -5.98
CA TYR A 77 -13.28 -7.63 -6.77
C TYR A 77 -13.28 -8.26 -8.16
N ALA A 78 -12.15 -8.26 -8.87
CA ALA A 78 -12.07 -8.73 -10.25
C ALA A 78 -12.42 -10.22 -10.40
N THR A 79 -11.99 -11.07 -9.45
CA THR A 79 -12.36 -12.50 -9.43
C THR A 79 -13.86 -12.69 -9.24
N SER A 80 -14.44 -12.13 -8.17
CA SER A 80 -15.88 -12.18 -7.89
C SER A 80 -16.73 -11.69 -9.07
N MET A 81 -16.31 -10.59 -9.70
CA MET A 81 -17.01 -9.99 -10.83
C MET A 81 -16.83 -10.81 -12.12
N PHE A 82 -15.68 -11.46 -12.30
CA PHE A 82 -15.43 -12.40 -13.40
C PHE A 82 -16.35 -13.62 -13.28
N ASP A 83 -16.41 -14.26 -12.11
CA ASP A 83 -17.30 -15.39 -11.88
C ASP A 83 -18.77 -15.02 -12.06
N HIS A 84 -19.21 -13.87 -11.53
CA HIS A 84 -20.58 -13.38 -11.74
C HIS A 84 -20.93 -13.20 -13.23
N PHE A 85 -20.04 -12.62 -14.05
CA PHE A 85 -20.32 -12.39 -15.47
C PHE A 85 -20.10 -13.62 -16.38
N TYR A 86 -19.13 -14.48 -16.09
CA TYR A 86 -18.73 -15.59 -16.98
C TYR A 86 -19.21 -16.97 -16.52
N THR A 87 -19.45 -17.18 -15.22
CA THR A 87 -19.98 -18.44 -14.68
C THR A 87 -21.37 -18.29 -14.04
N GLY A 88 -21.85 -17.06 -13.84
CA GLY A 88 -23.13 -16.75 -13.19
C GLY A 88 -23.10 -16.89 -11.66
N VAL A 89 -21.95 -17.25 -11.08
CA VAL A 89 -21.81 -17.50 -9.65
C VAL A 89 -21.80 -16.17 -8.89
N THR A 90 -22.70 -16.03 -7.92
CA THR A 90 -22.80 -14.83 -7.09
C THR A 90 -22.51 -15.20 -5.64
N TYR A 91 -21.37 -14.74 -5.11
CA TYR A 91 -20.91 -15.11 -3.78
C TYR A 91 -21.57 -14.33 -2.64
N SER A 92 -22.12 -13.15 -2.95
CA SER A 92 -22.77 -12.25 -1.99
C SER A 92 -24.27 -12.49 -1.92
N ARG A 93 -24.85 -12.34 -0.74
CA ARG A 93 -26.32 -12.30 -0.59
C ARG A 93 -26.93 -11.05 -1.24
N PRO A 94 -28.18 -11.12 -1.74
CA PRO A 94 -28.81 -10.02 -2.48
C PRO A 94 -29.29 -8.85 -1.61
N GLU A 95 -29.35 -8.98 -0.27
CA GLU A 95 -29.76 -7.87 0.59
C GLU A 95 -28.71 -6.75 0.60
N PHE A 96 -29.19 -5.50 0.61
CA PHE A 96 -28.36 -4.29 0.55
C PHE A 96 -27.22 -4.27 1.60
N LEU A 97 -27.47 -4.76 2.81
CA LEU A 97 -26.47 -4.86 3.87
C LEU A 97 -25.25 -5.70 3.44
N TYR A 98 -25.49 -6.87 2.86
CA TYR A 98 -24.44 -7.81 2.53
C TYR A 98 -23.65 -7.36 1.30
N PHE A 99 -24.31 -6.94 0.21
CA PHE A 99 -23.59 -6.48 -0.96
C PHE A 99 -23.00 -5.06 -0.82
N TRP A 100 -23.79 -4.06 -0.43
CA TRP A 100 -23.32 -2.67 -0.47
C TRP A 100 -22.54 -2.25 0.77
N VAL A 101 -22.89 -2.73 1.96
CA VAL A 101 -22.20 -2.34 3.20
C VAL A 101 -21.01 -3.25 3.47
N TYR A 102 -21.21 -4.57 3.54
CA TYR A 102 -20.13 -5.51 3.88
C TYR A 102 -19.20 -5.76 2.68
N TYR A 103 -19.71 -6.27 1.56
CA TYR A 103 -18.88 -6.65 0.41
C TYR A 103 -18.22 -5.44 -0.26
N PHE A 104 -18.98 -4.40 -0.60
CA PHE A 104 -18.44 -3.21 -1.27
C PHE A 104 -17.85 -2.19 -0.28
N PHE A 105 -18.65 -1.56 0.58
CA PHE A 105 -18.18 -0.40 1.35
C PHE A 105 -17.02 -0.74 2.30
N MET A 106 -17.09 -1.83 3.07
CA MET A 106 -15.97 -2.20 3.95
C MET A 106 -14.70 -2.43 3.15
N ASN A 107 -14.68 -3.35 2.18
CA ASN A 107 -13.47 -3.61 1.38
C ASN A 107 -12.95 -2.36 0.65
N PHE A 108 -13.81 -1.45 0.20
CA PHE A 108 -13.40 -0.19 -0.43
C PHE A 108 -12.59 0.75 0.49
N ILE A 109 -12.69 0.62 1.82
CA ILE A 109 -11.84 1.34 2.80
C ILE A 109 -10.34 1.01 2.57
N TRP A 110 -10.03 -0.23 2.17
CA TRP A 110 -8.67 -0.70 1.84
C TRP A 110 -8.17 -0.18 0.48
N MET A 111 -9.02 0.43 -0.35
CA MET A 111 -8.58 1.23 -1.50
C MET A 111 -8.17 2.63 -1.02
N ILE A 112 -9.05 3.27 -0.25
CA ILE A 112 -8.99 4.72 0.03
C ILE A 112 -7.84 5.10 0.97
N PHE A 113 -7.70 4.45 2.13
CA PHE A 113 -6.64 4.82 3.07
C PHE A 113 -5.23 4.46 2.55
N PRO A 114 -4.98 3.24 2.04
CA PRO A 114 -3.74 2.91 1.34
C PRO A 114 -3.46 3.83 0.13
N GLY A 115 -4.46 4.21 -0.66
CA GLY A 115 -4.30 5.14 -1.79
C GLY A 115 -3.79 6.52 -1.36
N MET A 116 -4.39 7.10 -0.31
CA MET A 116 -3.93 8.37 0.26
C MET A 116 -2.50 8.28 0.83
N LEU A 117 -2.19 7.18 1.54
CA LEU A 117 -0.87 6.94 2.12
C LEU A 117 0.22 6.71 1.06
N LEU A 118 -0.10 5.99 -0.02
CA LEU A 118 0.76 5.77 -1.18
C LEU A 118 1.11 7.09 -1.86
N VAL A 119 0.09 7.89 -2.23
CA VAL A 119 0.25 9.21 -2.86
C VAL A 119 1.04 10.17 -1.97
N SER A 120 0.83 10.12 -0.65
CA SER A 120 1.60 10.93 0.32
C SER A 120 3.08 10.54 0.36
N SER A 121 3.40 9.24 0.41
CA SER A 121 4.80 8.76 0.37
C SER A 121 5.50 9.09 -0.94
N VAL A 122 4.87 8.83 -2.09
CA VAL A 122 5.47 9.12 -3.41
C VAL A 122 5.77 10.61 -3.55
N ARG A 123 4.83 11.49 -3.16
CA ARG A 123 5.04 12.94 -3.15
C ARG A 123 6.14 13.39 -2.18
N ARG A 124 6.35 12.70 -1.06
CA ARG A 124 7.45 13.01 -0.12
C ARG A 124 8.80 12.58 -0.67
N ILE A 125 8.88 11.38 -1.25
CA ILE A 125 10.11 10.84 -1.87
C ILE A 125 10.55 11.74 -3.05
N ALA A 126 9.64 12.08 -3.97
CA ALA A 126 9.95 12.95 -5.10
C ALA A 126 10.50 14.31 -4.65
N LYS A 127 9.88 14.93 -3.63
CA LYS A 127 10.38 16.19 -3.05
C LYS A 127 11.74 16.07 -2.38
N ALA A 128 12.11 14.89 -1.86
CA ALA A 128 13.42 14.66 -1.26
C ALA A 128 14.51 14.55 -2.34
N PHE A 129 14.27 13.78 -3.41
CA PHE A 129 15.21 13.68 -4.53
C PHE A 129 15.42 15.03 -5.24
N SER A 130 14.35 15.76 -5.58
CA SER A 130 14.47 17.11 -6.18
C SER A 130 14.99 18.20 -5.25
N ALA A 131 15.23 17.89 -3.97
CA ALA A 131 16.00 18.74 -3.07
C ALA A 131 17.49 18.33 -3.05
N LEU A 132 17.78 17.02 -3.08
CA LEU A 132 19.14 16.48 -3.15
C LEU A 132 19.86 16.92 -4.44
N GLU A 133 19.21 16.74 -5.60
CA GLU A 133 19.73 17.13 -6.93
C GLU A 133 20.21 18.60 -6.94
N LYS A 134 19.41 19.51 -6.36
CA LYS A 134 19.72 20.95 -6.28
C LYS A 134 20.89 21.26 -5.35
N LEU A 135 21.08 20.49 -4.28
CA LEU A 135 22.21 20.61 -3.38
C LEU A 135 23.50 20.10 -4.03
N GLU A 136 23.42 19.06 -4.86
CA GLU A 136 24.54 18.51 -5.63
C GLU A 136 24.96 19.46 -6.76
N GLU A 137 24.00 20.00 -7.52
CA GLU A 137 24.25 21.10 -8.46
C GLU A 137 24.92 22.31 -7.79
N GLY A 138 24.41 22.73 -6.62
CA GLY A 138 24.95 23.86 -5.87
C GLY A 138 26.41 23.64 -5.44
N LYS A 139 26.73 22.43 -4.95
CA LYS A 139 28.10 22.03 -4.60
C LYS A 139 29.03 22.05 -5.82
N MET A 140 28.62 21.47 -6.95
CA MET A 140 29.42 21.46 -8.18
C MET A 140 29.68 22.88 -8.71
N LYS A 141 28.67 23.75 -8.69
CA LYS A 141 28.80 25.17 -9.07
C LYS A 141 29.76 25.93 -8.13
N GLY A 142 29.70 25.67 -6.82
CA GLY A 142 30.61 26.24 -5.83
C GLY A 142 32.07 25.81 -6.01
N MET A 143 32.33 24.51 -6.21
CA MET A 143 33.68 23.99 -6.48
C MET A 143 34.30 24.61 -7.74
N ASN A 144 33.54 24.65 -8.84
CA ASN A 144 34.01 25.24 -10.10
C ASN A 144 34.21 26.76 -10.04
N GLY A 145 33.46 27.46 -9.17
CA GLY A 145 33.69 28.87 -8.87
C GLY A 145 35.00 29.10 -8.10
N SER A 146 35.23 28.33 -7.04
CA SER A 146 36.44 28.43 -6.21
C SER A 146 37.72 28.16 -7.00
N GLY A 147 37.73 27.10 -7.83
CA GLY A 147 38.88 26.75 -8.68
C GLY A 147 39.23 27.77 -9.77
N LYS A 148 38.35 28.73 -10.07
CA LYS A 148 38.66 29.86 -10.96
C LYS A 148 39.33 31.05 -10.26
N ALA A 149 39.13 31.22 -8.95
CA ALA A 149 39.68 32.36 -8.20
C ALA A 149 41.20 32.22 -7.96
N THR A 150 41.68 31.00 -7.69
CA THR A 150 43.09 30.74 -7.34
C THR A 150 44.06 30.91 -8.50
N ASN A 151 43.64 30.68 -9.75
CA ASN A 151 44.48 30.84 -10.94
C ASN A 151 44.62 32.29 -11.42
N GLY A 152 43.99 33.26 -10.75
CA GLY A 152 43.92 34.66 -11.17
C GLY A 152 45.04 35.60 -10.68
N HIS A 153 46.06 35.08 -9.97
CA HIS A 153 47.02 35.94 -9.24
C HIS A 153 48.51 35.61 -9.43
N ALA A 154 48.87 34.91 -10.52
CA ALA A 154 50.26 34.53 -10.83
C ALA A 154 50.87 35.39 -11.96
N LYS A 155 50.80 36.71 -11.78
CA LYS A 155 51.48 37.82 -12.52
C LYS A 155 51.01 39.18 -11.96
N LYS A 156 51.70 40.31 -12.18
CA LYS A 156 52.95 40.58 -12.94
C LYS A 156 53.92 41.36 -12.02
N ASP A 157 55.23 41.33 -12.20
CA ASP A 157 56.05 40.47 -13.09
C ASP A 157 56.81 39.37 -12.31
N ILE A 158 57.83 39.57 -11.46
CA ILE A 158 58.62 40.77 -11.06
C ILE A 158 57.81 42.05 -10.82
#